data_AF-D6ALM2-F1
#
_entry.id   AF-D6ALM2-F1
#
_cell.length_a   1.000
_cell.length_b   1.000
_cell.length_c   1.000
_cell.angle_alpha   90.00
_cell.angle_beta   90.00
_cell.angle_gamma   90.00
#
_symmetry.space_group_name_H-M   'P 1'
#
loop_
_entity.id
_entity.type
_entity.pdbx_description
1 polymer ?
#
loop_
_entity_poly.entity_id
_entity_poly.type
_entity_poly.pdbx_seq_one_letter_code
_entity_poly.pdbx_strand_id
1 'polypeptide(L)'
;MPSDEIRWWREVPESAAGAAGAAGWTEAEELRSAARQVLMAGALAARGRAGYHGARHRRKARAALDDALIGPGADGRTLTAYVPVASGRAVAVRLCHALHATREAVDYQRATGGMEAFDSAIAAGVGRELTEALIALVRGCEGARIDLRWAPAAGTPDGCPARPAPVEFSPGDLPALRAAGARYLRDEPAVQVRLTGAVVRLRRSGPRGAGIVRLRVLAGAEVAHVRVELDEEAYRIAGHAHLVGLPLRVEGRLENRGGFRRLTGASQVAPVQVDEAERDRLMKALQENVDFFEEACAGEEA
;
A
#
# COMPACT_ATOMS: atom_id res chain seq x y z
N MET A 1 -13.52 -12.54 23.60
CA MET A 1 -12.50 -11.50 23.87
C MET A 1 -13.13 -10.14 23.65
N PRO A 2 -12.79 -9.10 24.43
CA PRO A 2 -13.27 -7.74 24.15
C PRO A 2 -12.73 -7.29 22.79
N SER A 3 -13.61 -6.77 21.93
CA SER A 3 -13.27 -6.33 20.58
C SER A 3 -13.91 -4.98 20.30
N ASP A 4 -13.15 -4.11 19.64
CA ASP A 4 -13.71 -2.92 19.01
C ASP A 4 -14.44 -3.33 17.73
N GLU A 5 -15.51 -2.63 17.40
CA GLU A 5 -16.31 -2.91 16.22
C GLU A 5 -16.14 -1.80 15.19
N ILE A 6 -15.93 -2.20 13.94
CA ILE A 6 -15.95 -1.30 12.79
C ILE A 6 -17.03 -1.81 11.86
N ARG A 7 -17.99 -0.95 11.56
CA ARG A 7 -19.19 -1.30 10.81
C ARG A 7 -19.23 -0.48 9.52
N TRP A 8 -19.57 -1.13 8.41
CA TRP A 8 -19.72 -0.52 7.10
C TRP A 8 -21.12 -0.73 6.54
N TRP A 9 -21.64 0.30 5.88
CA TRP A 9 -22.91 0.27 5.17
C TRP A 9 -22.73 0.93 3.80
N ARG A 10 -23.44 0.43 2.77
CA ARG A 10 -23.58 1.06 1.46
C ARG A 10 -25.06 1.25 1.17
N GLU A 11 -25.43 2.45 0.77
CA GLU A 11 -26.76 2.79 0.26
C GLU A 11 -26.79 2.47 -1.23
N VAL A 12 -27.47 1.39 -1.60
CA VAL A 12 -27.55 0.91 -2.99
C VAL A 12 -28.74 1.59 -3.68
N PRO A 13 -28.61 2.06 -4.94
CA PRO A 13 -29.72 2.64 -5.69
C PRO A 13 -30.91 1.69 -5.78
N GLU A 14 -32.14 2.22 -5.70
CA GLU A 14 -33.38 1.44 -5.77
C GLU A 14 -33.49 0.60 -7.06
N SER A 15 -32.86 1.03 -8.16
CA SER A 15 -32.83 0.30 -9.43
C SER A 15 -31.96 -0.96 -9.43
N ALA A 16 -31.02 -1.08 -8.48
CA ALA A 16 -30.19 -2.26 -8.26
C ALA A 16 -30.71 -3.13 -7.09
N ALA A 17 -31.50 -2.55 -6.18
CA ALA A 17 -32.20 -3.24 -5.12
C ALA A 17 -33.35 -4.09 -5.70
N GLY A 18 -33.04 -5.28 -6.22
CA GLY A 18 -34.06 -6.26 -6.63
C GLY A 18 -35.09 -6.53 -5.52
N ALA A 19 -36.28 -6.99 -5.92
CA ALA A 19 -37.53 -7.08 -5.15
C ALA A 19 -37.54 -7.90 -3.83
N ALA A 20 -36.40 -8.24 -3.23
CA ALA A 20 -36.30 -9.04 -2.03
C ALA A 20 -35.43 -8.43 -0.91
N GLY A 21 -34.95 -7.19 -1.05
CA GLY A 21 -34.25 -6.50 0.04
C GLY A 21 -32.91 -7.10 0.49
N ALA A 22 -32.43 -8.15 -0.17
CA ALA A 22 -31.09 -8.71 0.00
C ALA A 22 -30.11 -8.00 -0.95
N ALA A 23 -28.91 -7.69 -0.45
CA ALA A 23 -27.81 -7.22 -1.31
C ALA A 23 -27.46 -8.33 -2.32
N GLY A 24 -27.22 -7.95 -3.57
CA GLY A 24 -26.76 -8.89 -4.58
C GLY A 24 -25.43 -9.52 -4.15
N TRP A 25 -25.17 -10.78 -4.55
CA TRP A 25 -23.91 -11.48 -4.23
C TRP A 25 -22.67 -10.63 -4.54
N THR A 26 -22.67 -9.94 -5.68
CA THR A 26 -21.59 -9.04 -6.11
C THR A 26 -21.42 -7.85 -5.17
N GLU A 27 -22.51 -7.23 -4.71
CA GLU A 27 -22.48 -6.06 -3.82
C GLU A 27 -21.92 -6.41 -2.44
N ALA A 28 -22.28 -7.59 -1.92
CA ALA A 28 -21.76 -8.12 -0.67
C ALA A 28 -20.25 -8.39 -0.74
N GLU A 29 -19.77 -8.96 -1.85
CA GLU A 29 -18.33 -9.19 -2.07
C GLU A 29 -17.55 -7.88 -2.29
N GLU A 30 -18.13 -6.91 -2.99
CA GLU A 30 -17.55 -5.57 -3.11
C GLU A 30 -17.43 -4.87 -1.75
N LEU A 31 -18.49 -4.89 -0.93
CA LEU A 31 -18.47 -4.34 0.42
C LEU A 31 -17.41 -5.04 1.29
N ARG A 32 -17.33 -6.37 1.23
CA ARG A 32 -16.30 -7.14 1.93
C ARG A 32 -14.89 -6.78 1.49
N SER A 33 -14.67 -6.64 0.18
CA SER A 33 -13.38 -6.25 -0.38
C SER A 33 -12.97 -4.84 0.06
N ALA A 34 -13.89 -3.87 -0.05
CA ALA A 34 -13.64 -2.49 0.36
C ALA A 34 -13.38 -2.38 1.87
N ALA A 35 -14.18 -3.03 2.72
CA ALA A 35 -13.97 -3.05 4.16
C ALA A 35 -12.61 -3.64 4.56
N ARG A 36 -12.17 -4.72 3.91
CA ARG A 36 -10.82 -5.29 4.11
C ARG A 36 -9.73 -4.30 3.72
N GLN A 37 -9.92 -3.53 2.65
CA GLN A 37 -8.96 -2.49 2.25
C GLN A 37 -8.91 -1.35 3.26
N VAL A 38 -10.06 -0.92 3.81
CA VAL A 38 -10.12 0.11 4.86
C VAL A 38 -9.38 -0.35 6.13
N LEU A 39 -9.60 -1.58 6.58
CA LEU A 39 -8.87 -2.16 7.72
C LEU A 39 -7.37 -2.23 7.45
N MET A 40 -6.98 -2.65 6.25
CA MET A 40 -5.57 -2.72 5.86
C MET A 40 -4.92 -1.33 5.85
N ALA A 41 -5.61 -0.31 5.36
CA ALA A 41 -5.15 1.07 5.39
C ALA A 41 -4.95 1.57 6.83
N GLY A 42 -5.91 1.31 7.73
CA GLY A 42 -5.76 1.60 9.16
C GLY A 42 -4.57 0.89 9.80
N ALA A 43 -4.36 -0.38 9.45
CA ALA A 43 -3.24 -1.17 9.97
C ALA A 43 -1.89 -0.66 9.45
N LEU A 44 -1.81 -0.18 8.21
CA LEU A 44 -0.62 0.46 7.65
C LEU A 44 -0.32 1.80 8.34
N ALA A 45 -1.35 2.65 8.51
CA ALA A 45 -1.23 3.94 9.19
C ALA A 45 -0.81 3.78 10.67
N ALA A 46 -1.15 2.65 11.31
CA ALA A 46 -0.72 2.36 12.68
C ALA A 46 0.79 2.05 12.79
N ARG A 47 1.46 1.73 11.66
CA ARG A 47 2.89 1.41 11.60
C ARG A 47 3.78 2.62 11.34
N GLY A 48 3.25 3.69 10.78
CA GLY A 48 4.01 4.89 10.49
C GLY A 48 3.15 6.00 9.87
N ARG A 49 3.64 7.24 9.95
CA ARG A 49 2.99 8.40 9.32
C ARG A 49 3.56 8.57 7.92
N ALA A 50 2.77 8.26 6.90
CA ALA A 50 3.15 8.48 5.52
C ALA A 50 1.89 8.68 4.67
N GLY A 51 1.95 9.60 3.70
CA GLY A 51 0.87 9.77 2.73
C GLY A 51 0.71 8.55 1.81
N TYR A 52 1.74 7.70 1.70
CA TYR A 52 1.68 6.47 0.92
C TYR A 52 2.59 5.41 1.55
N HIS A 53 2.14 4.16 1.67
CA HIS A 53 2.92 3.06 2.22
C HIS A 53 3.42 2.09 1.14
N GLY A 54 2.63 1.85 0.09
CA GLY A 54 2.92 0.87 -0.95
C GLY A 54 3.03 -0.53 -0.36
N ALA A 55 4.19 -1.17 -0.56
CA ALA A 55 4.47 -2.48 0.05
C ALA A 55 5.11 -2.36 1.45
N ARG A 56 5.51 -1.16 1.90
CA ARG A 56 6.08 -0.96 3.24
C ARG A 56 5.11 -1.40 4.32
N HIS A 57 5.63 -2.13 5.30
CA HIS A 57 4.89 -2.64 6.46
C HIS A 57 3.71 -3.58 6.14
N ARG A 58 3.47 -3.96 4.86
CA ARG A 58 2.30 -4.74 4.46
C ARG A 58 2.20 -6.07 5.21
N ARG A 59 3.31 -6.80 5.37
CA ARG A 59 3.34 -8.06 6.14
C ARG A 59 2.98 -7.83 7.62
N LYS A 60 3.55 -6.81 8.25
CA LYS A 60 3.29 -6.47 9.67
C LYS A 60 1.88 -5.93 9.88
N ALA A 61 1.34 -5.18 8.91
CA ALA A 61 -0.03 -4.69 8.93
C ALA A 61 -1.02 -5.84 8.78
N ARG A 62 -0.74 -6.79 7.88
CA ARG A 62 -1.55 -8.00 7.74
C ARG A 62 -1.57 -8.83 9.02
N ALA A 63 -0.39 -9.07 9.61
CA ALA A 63 -0.28 -9.82 10.85
C ALA A 63 -1.04 -9.18 12.03
N ALA A 64 -1.17 -7.85 12.05
CA ALA A 64 -1.97 -7.15 13.06
C ALA A 64 -3.49 -7.37 12.93
N LEU A 65 -3.93 -7.92 11.79
CA LEU A 65 -5.32 -8.22 11.49
C LEU A 65 -5.63 -9.73 11.50
N ASP A 66 -4.66 -10.58 11.85
CA ASP A 66 -4.83 -12.05 11.79
C ASP A 66 -5.94 -12.54 12.73
N ASP A 67 -6.12 -11.88 13.88
CA ASP A 67 -7.17 -12.20 14.86
C ASP A 67 -8.50 -11.45 14.61
N ALA A 68 -8.56 -10.57 13.60
CA ALA A 68 -9.75 -9.78 13.32
C ALA A 68 -10.79 -10.63 12.59
N LEU A 69 -12.03 -10.65 13.11
CA LEU A 69 -13.14 -11.39 12.50
C LEU A 69 -14.01 -10.42 11.70
N ILE A 70 -14.47 -10.84 10.52
CA ILE A 70 -15.37 -10.03 9.67
C ILE A 70 -16.59 -10.86 9.33
N GLY A 71 -17.78 -10.37 9.70
CA GLY A 71 -19.05 -11.03 9.46
C GLY A 71 -20.14 -10.07 8.98
N PRO A 72 -21.21 -10.59 8.36
CA PRO A 72 -22.39 -9.78 8.07
C PRO A 72 -23.02 -9.29 9.38
N GLY A 73 -23.56 -8.07 9.36
CA GLY A 73 -24.43 -7.59 10.42
C GLY A 73 -25.81 -8.24 10.35
N ALA A 74 -26.63 -7.99 11.37
CA ALA A 74 -27.92 -8.66 11.54
C ALA A 74 -28.92 -8.41 10.40
N ASP A 75 -28.75 -7.31 9.66
CA ASP A 75 -29.60 -6.88 8.55
C ASP A 75 -29.12 -7.40 7.18
N GLY A 76 -27.99 -8.11 7.11
CA GLY A 76 -27.40 -8.62 5.87
C GLY A 76 -26.84 -7.54 4.91
N ARG A 77 -27.01 -6.25 5.25
CA ARG A 77 -26.56 -5.09 4.47
C ARG A 77 -25.37 -4.39 5.11
N THR A 78 -25.18 -4.62 6.40
CA THR A 78 -24.02 -4.19 7.16
C THR A 78 -22.92 -5.23 7.09
N LEU A 79 -21.67 -4.79 7.10
CA LEU A 79 -20.53 -5.65 7.43
C LEU A 79 -19.91 -5.15 8.74
N THR A 80 -19.58 -6.06 9.65
CA THR A 80 -18.92 -5.72 10.93
C THR A 80 -17.59 -6.46 11.05
N ALA A 81 -16.55 -5.73 11.37
CA ALA A 81 -15.27 -6.28 11.81
C ALA A 81 -15.17 -6.17 13.34
N TYR A 82 -14.78 -7.27 13.97
CA TYR A 82 -14.45 -7.35 15.38
C TYR A 82 -12.93 -7.40 15.51
N VAL A 83 -12.35 -6.30 15.98
CA VAL A 83 -10.91 -6.12 16.15
C VAL A 83 -10.57 -6.35 17.62
N PRO A 84 -9.85 -7.44 17.98
CA PRO A 84 -9.54 -7.72 19.38
C PRO A 84 -8.72 -6.57 19.99
N VAL A 85 -9.10 -6.16 21.20
CA VAL A 85 -8.44 -5.01 21.87
C VAL A 85 -6.94 -5.29 22.08
N ALA A 86 -6.58 -6.52 22.45
CA ALA A 86 -5.19 -6.88 22.77
C ALA A 86 -4.23 -6.75 21.58
N SER A 87 -4.64 -7.13 20.37
CA SER A 87 -3.78 -7.13 19.18
C SER A 87 -4.06 -5.98 18.21
N GLY A 88 -5.28 -5.43 18.21
CA GLY A 88 -5.75 -4.53 17.16
C GLY A 88 -6.26 -3.16 17.61
N ARG A 89 -6.31 -2.85 18.92
CA ARG A 89 -6.80 -1.54 19.41
C ARG A 89 -6.07 -0.35 18.78
N ALA A 90 -4.76 -0.46 18.54
CA ALA A 90 -3.99 0.59 17.87
C ALA A 90 -4.43 0.83 16.42
N VAL A 91 -4.88 -0.23 15.73
CA VAL A 91 -5.44 -0.13 14.36
C VAL A 91 -6.78 0.59 14.39
N ALA A 92 -7.67 0.23 15.32
CA ALA A 92 -8.98 0.86 15.46
C ALA A 92 -8.86 2.36 15.82
N VAL A 93 -7.99 2.71 16.76
CA VAL A 93 -7.69 4.11 17.12
C VAL A 93 -7.18 4.89 15.92
N ARG A 94 -6.17 4.35 15.22
CA ARG A 94 -5.59 5.03 14.06
C ARG A 94 -6.61 5.23 12.95
N LEU A 95 -7.41 4.21 12.67
CA LEU A 95 -8.45 4.28 11.66
C LEU A 95 -9.52 5.33 12.04
N CYS A 96 -9.92 5.41 13.31
CA CYS A 96 -10.84 6.43 13.80
C CYS A 96 -10.36 7.84 13.45
N HIS A 97 -9.11 8.16 13.79
CA HIS A 97 -8.53 9.47 13.50
C HIS A 97 -8.41 9.73 12.00
N ALA A 98 -7.93 8.74 11.23
CA ALA A 98 -7.75 8.90 9.79
C ALA A 98 -9.09 9.10 9.05
N LEU A 99 -10.15 8.41 9.47
CA LEU A 99 -11.48 8.56 8.88
C LEU A 99 -12.06 9.97 9.12
N HIS A 100 -12.00 10.46 10.36
CA HIS A 100 -12.48 11.81 10.68
C HIS A 100 -11.66 12.88 9.97
N ALA A 101 -10.33 12.77 9.97
CA ALA A 101 -9.45 13.70 9.26
C ALA A 101 -9.68 13.66 7.73
N THR A 102 -10.02 12.50 7.16
CA THR A 102 -10.38 12.40 5.74
C THR A 102 -11.70 13.12 5.47
N ARG A 103 -12.71 12.95 6.32
CA ARG A 103 -14.00 13.64 6.18
C ARG A 103 -13.82 15.16 6.24
N GLU A 104 -13.11 15.65 7.25
CA GLU A 104 -12.76 17.07 7.40
C GLU A 104 -11.99 17.60 6.19
N ALA A 105 -11.03 16.85 5.67
CA ALA A 105 -10.24 17.26 4.51
C ALA A 105 -11.07 17.32 3.22
N VAL A 106 -12.02 16.40 3.02
CA VAL A 106 -12.93 16.46 1.89
C VAL A 106 -13.88 17.65 2.01
N ASP A 107 -14.42 17.92 3.20
CA ASP A 107 -15.31 19.05 3.44
C ASP A 107 -14.60 20.39 3.21
N TYR A 108 -13.35 20.50 3.69
CA TYR A 108 -12.48 21.63 3.41
C TYR A 108 -12.23 21.80 1.90
N GLN A 109 -11.89 20.72 1.19
CA GLN A 109 -11.66 20.76 -0.26
C GLN A 109 -12.92 21.21 -1.01
N ARG A 110 -14.11 20.77 -0.59
CA ARG A 110 -15.38 21.21 -1.19
C ARG A 110 -15.66 22.69 -0.94
N ALA A 111 -15.36 23.17 0.26
CA ALA A 111 -15.60 24.57 0.65
C ALA A 111 -14.61 25.54 0.02
N THR A 112 -13.35 25.14 -0.20
CA THR A 112 -12.26 26.05 -0.56
C THR A 112 -11.58 25.74 -1.89
N GLY A 113 -11.74 24.52 -2.41
CA GLY A 113 -10.94 23.98 -3.51
C GLY A 113 -9.51 23.55 -3.13
N GLY A 114 -9.07 23.85 -1.90
CA GLY A 114 -7.71 23.60 -1.40
C GLY A 114 -7.46 22.15 -0.97
N MET A 115 -6.19 21.76 -0.95
CA MET A 115 -5.73 20.41 -0.58
C MET A 115 -4.93 20.37 0.73
N GLU A 116 -4.74 21.51 1.39
CA GLU A 116 -3.89 21.67 2.58
C GLU A 116 -4.36 20.81 3.76
N ALA A 117 -5.69 20.62 3.88
CA ALA A 117 -6.26 19.74 4.88
C ALA A 117 -5.87 18.28 4.67
N PHE A 118 -5.73 17.81 3.43
CA PHE A 118 -5.23 16.47 3.13
C PHE A 118 -3.75 16.30 3.46
N ASP A 119 -2.94 17.35 3.28
CA ASP A 119 -1.52 17.33 3.64
C ASP A 119 -1.36 17.20 5.17
N SER A 120 -2.15 17.98 5.93
CA SER A 120 -2.19 17.93 7.39
C SER A 120 -2.72 16.59 7.92
N ALA A 121 -3.68 15.98 7.23
CA ALA A 121 -4.32 14.73 7.62
C ALA A 121 -3.39 13.51 7.61
N ILE A 122 -2.21 13.59 6.96
CA ILE A 122 -1.18 12.54 7.02
C ILE A 122 -0.79 12.23 8.48
N ALA A 123 -0.72 13.25 9.34
CA ALA A 123 -0.39 13.07 10.76
C ALA A 123 -1.45 12.24 11.52
N ALA A 124 -2.72 12.32 11.10
CA ALA A 124 -3.82 11.52 11.64
C ALA A 124 -3.82 10.08 11.09
N GLY A 125 -3.14 9.82 9.96
CA GLY A 125 -3.05 8.51 9.32
C GLY A 125 -3.74 8.43 7.97
N VAL A 126 -4.10 9.56 7.37
CA VAL A 126 -4.64 9.59 6.01
C VAL A 126 -3.51 9.35 5.01
N GLY A 127 -3.80 8.51 4.03
CA GLY A 127 -2.87 8.20 2.96
C GLY A 127 -3.59 7.61 1.76
N ARG A 128 -2.81 7.32 0.72
CA ARG A 128 -3.30 6.82 -0.56
C ARG A 128 -4.11 5.54 -0.39
N GLU A 129 -3.64 4.60 0.43
CA GLU A 129 -4.34 3.34 0.68
C GLU A 129 -5.74 3.56 1.27
N LEU A 130 -5.90 4.53 2.17
CA LEU A 130 -7.21 4.88 2.71
C LEU A 130 -8.09 5.54 1.66
N THR A 131 -7.55 6.49 0.88
CA THR A 131 -8.33 7.13 -0.19
C THR A 131 -8.79 6.14 -1.26
N GLU A 132 -7.95 5.18 -1.64
CA GLU A 132 -8.29 4.12 -2.60
C GLU A 132 -9.35 3.17 -2.02
N ALA A 133 -9.22 2.80 -0.74
CA ALA A 133 -10.21 1.96 -0.06
C ALA A 133 -11.58 2.64 0.06
N LEU A 134 -11.61 3.95 0.35
CA LEU A 134 -12.85 4.74 0.40
C LEU A 134 -13.47 4.92 -1.00
N ILE A 135 -12.65 5.13 -2.03
CA ILE A 135 -13.13 5.13 -3.42
C ILE A 135 -13.76 3.79 -3.79
N ALA A 136 -13.15 2.67 -3.39
CA ALA A 136 -13.69 1.34 -3.63
C ALA A 136 -15.01 1.12 -2.87
N LEU A 137 -15.11 1.63 -1.63
CA LEU A 137 -16.32 1.55 -0.82
C LEU A 137 -17.49 2.33 -1.41
N VAL A 138 -17.24 3.54 -1.94
CA VAL A 138 -18.25 4.49 -2.43
C VAL A 138 -18.65 4.24 -3.88
N ARG A 139 -17.79 3.62 -4.69
CA ARG A 139 -18.08 3.37 -6.12
C ARG A 139 -19.34 2.53 -6.24
N GLY A 140 -20.30 2.98 -7.06
CA GLY A 140 -21.51 2.20 -7.35
C GLY A 140 -22.59 2.24 -6.25
N CYS A 141 -22.44 3.06 -5.21
CA CYS A 141 -23.48 3.30 -4.21
C CYS A 141 -23.79 4.81 -4.09
N GLU A 142 -24.93 5.16 -3.51
CA GLU A 142 -25.37 6.55 -3.29
C GLU A 142 -24.68 7.18 -2.08
N GLY A 143 -24.32 6.35 -1.11
CA GLY A 143 -23.61 6.74 0.10
C GLY A 143 -22.96 5.52 0.74
N ALA A 144 -21.88 5.75 1.47
CA ALA A 144 -21.26 4.75 2.32
C ALA A 144 -21.01 5.33 3.71
N ARG A 145 -21.32 4.55 4.74
CA ARG A 145 -21.15 4.94 6.13
C ARG A 145 -20.17 4.01 6.82
N ILE A 146 -19.37 4.57 7.73
CA ILE A 146 -18.46 3.83 8.59
C ILE A 146 -18.66 4.29 10.04
N ASP A 147 -18.88 3.34 10.95
CA ASP A 147 -19.08 3.59 12.38
C ASP A 147 -18.10 2.74 13.17
N LEU A 148 -17.55 3.33 14.22
CA LEU A 148 -16.56 2.69 15.06
C LEU A 148 -17.03 2.71 16.51
N ARG A 149 -17.01 1.53 17.15
CA ARG A 149 -17.43 1.33 18.54
C ARG A 149 -16.30 0.74 19.34
N TRP A 150 -15.95 1.38 20.45
CA TRP A 150 -14.98 0.83 21.39
C TRP A 150 -15.60 -0.32 22.18
N ALA A 151 -14.80 -1.36 22.47
CA ALA A 151 -15.20 -2.45 23.33
C ALA A 151 -15.56 -1.90 24.73
N PRO A 152 -16.81 -2.05 25.22
CA PRO A 152 -17.22 -1.45 26.49
C PRO A 152 -16.36 -1.89 27.67
N ALA A 153 -15.98 -3.18 27.70
CA ALA A 153 -15.18 -3.77 28.76
C ALA A 153 -13.72 -3.26 28.83
N ALA A 154 -13.22 -2.64 27.76
CA ALA A 154 -11.87 -2.07 27.70
C ALA A 154 -11.84 -0.54 27.78
N GLY A 155 -13.01 0.10 27.83
CA GLY A 155 -13.14 1.56 27.89
C GLY A 155 -12.69 2.29 26.63
N THR A 156 -12.82 3.62 26.70
CA THR A 156 -12.45 4.56 25.64
C THR A 156 -10.93 4.70 25.58
N PRO A 157 -10.30 4.63 24.40
CA PRO A 157 -8.88 4.92 24.23
C PRO A 157 -8.56 6.39 24.52
N ASP A 158 -7.35 6.66 25.00
CA ASP A 158 -6.88 8.03 25.23
C ASP A 158 -6.93 8.87 23.95
N GLY A 159 -7.39 10.12 24.08
CA GLY A 159 -7.52 11.06 22.95
C GLY A 159 -8.63 10.73 21.96
N CYS A 160 -9.46 9.72 22.22
CA CYS A 160 -10.64 9.39 21.41
C CYS A 160 -11.94 9.83 22.11
N PRO A 161 -12.96 10.26 21.35
CA PRO A 161 -14.30 10.43 21.90
C PRO A 161 -14.86 9.06 22.35
N ALA A 162 -15.63 9.05 23.44
CA ALA A 162 -16.26 7.83 23.96
C ALA A 162 -17.21 7.18 22.93
N ARG A 163 -17.82 8.00 22.08
CA ARG A 163 -18.63 7.57 20.95
C ARG A 163 -18.21 8.40 19.72
N PRO A 164 -17.29 7.89 18.87
CA PRO A 164 -16.95 8.53 17.61
C PRO A 164 -18.21 8.76 16.77
N ALA A 165 -18.27 9.90 16.07
CA ALA A 165 -19.33 10.15 15.12
C ALA A 165 -19.13 9.22 13.90
N PRO A 166 -20.19 8.62 13.36
CA PRO A 166 -20.07 7.90 12.09
C PRO A 166 -19.65 8.85 10.98
N VAL A 167 -18.76 8.39 10.10
CA VAL A 167 -18.34 9.14 8.91
C VAL A 167 -19.11 8.63 7.70
N GLU A 168 -19.50 9.56 6.84
CA GLU A 168 -20.25 9.28 5.62
C GLU A 168 -19.48 9.81 4.41
N PHE A 169 -19.49 9.06 3.32
CA PHE A 169 -18.91 9.43 2.04
C PHE A 169 -19.90 9.17 0.91
N SER A 170 -19.98 10.08 -0.05
CA SER A 170 -20.87 9.99 -1.20
C SER A 170 -20.10 10.09 -2.53
N PRO A 171 -20.70 9.76 -3.68
CA PRO A 171 -20.05 9.88 -4.99
C PRO A 171 -19.44 11.26 -5.27
N GLY A 172 -19.98 12.33 -4.68
CA GLY A 172 -19.43 13.68 -4.77
C GLY A 172 -18.06 13.85 -4.10
N ASP A 173 -17.64 12.94 -3.22
CA ASP A 173 -16.32 12.95 -2.58
C ASP A 173 -15.22 12.33 -3.45
N LEU A 174 -15.61 11.53 -4.46
CA LEU A 174 -14.66 10.76 -5.27
C LEU A 174 -13.61 11.63 -5.99
N PRO A 175 -13.93 12.81 -6.55
CA PRO A 175 -12.91 13.67 -7.14
C PRO A 175 -11.82 14.10 -6.15
N ALA A 176 -12.22 14.52 -4.94
CA ALA A 176 -11.28 14.95 -3.89
C ALA A 176 -10.40 13.78 -3.42
N LEU A 177 -10.99 12.61 -3.18
CA LEU A 177 -10.25 11.40 -2.78
C LEU A 177 -9.25 10.96 -3.86
N ARG A 178 -9.61 11.03 -5.15
CA ARG A 178 -8.69 10.70 -6.26
C ARG A 178 -7.54 11.70 -6.35
N ALA A 179 -7.84 12.99 -6.20
CA ALA A 179 -6.83 14.05 -6.20
C ALA A 179 -5.84 13.87 -5.04
N ALA A 180 -6.33 13.58 -3.83
CA ALA A 180 -5.52 13.29 -2.66
C ALA A 180 -4.64 12.05 -2.87
N GLY A 181 -5.21 10.93 -3.31
CA GLY A 181 -4.44 9.69 -3.57
C GLY A 181 -3.36 9.87 -4.65
N ALA A 182 -3.61 10.67 -5.68
CA ALA A 182 -2.62 11.02 -6.69
C ALA A 182 -1.53 11.94 -6.10
N ARG A 183 -1.90 12.91 -5.27
CA ARG A 183 -0.98 13.82 -4.58
C ARG A 183 -0.04 13.07 -3.65
N TYR A 184 -0.57 12.23 -2.78
CA TYR A 184 0.24 11.43 -1.86
C TYR A 184 1.25 10.51 -2.56
N LEU A 185 0.93 10.03 -3.77
CA LEU A 185 1.87 9.24 -4.56
C LEU A 185 2.98 10.10 -5.16
N ARG A 186 2.64 11.29 -5.68
CA ARG A 186 3.60 12.22 -6.26
C ARG A 186 4.55 12.80 -5.22
N ASP A 187 4.02 13.10 -4.04
CA ASP A 187 4.73 13.77 -2.95
C ASP A 187 5.35 12.74 -1.99
N GLU A 188 5.44 11.46 -2.39
CA GLU A 188 6.07 10.41 -1.60
C GLU A 188 7.54 10.77 -1.33
N PRO A 189 7.95 10.86 -0.05
CA PRO A 189 9.30 11.31 0.27
C PRO A 189 10.36 10.29 -0.16
N ALA A 190 11.51 10.82 -0.58
CA ALA A 190 12.72 10.03 -0.81
C ALA A 190 13.23 9.46 0.53
N VAL A 191 13.38 8.14 0.64
CA VAL A 191 13.82 7.48 1.88
C VAL A 191 15.21 6.88 1.70
N GLN A 192 16.14 7.16 2.61
CA GLN A 192 17.43 6.47 2.64
C GLN A 192 17.23 4.99 2.96
N VAL A 193 17.75 4.10 2.11
CA VAL A 193 17.65 2.65 2.29
C VAL A 193 19.00 1.99 2.03
N ARG A 194 19.23 0.88 2.72
CA ARG A 194 20.27 -0.10 2.41
C ARG A 194 19.57 -1.37 1.95
N LEU A 195 19.54 -1.61 0.64
CA LEU A 195 18.86 -2.76 0.07
C LEU A 195 19.84 -3.86 -0.31
N THR A 196 19.39 -5.11 -0.24
CA THR A 196 20.05 -6.27 -0.83
C THR A 196 19.18 -6.76 -1.97
N GLY A 197 19.74 -6.87 -3.17
CA GLY A 197 18.97 -7.24 -4.36
C GLY A 197 19.80 -8.00 -5.39
N ALA A 198 19.15 -8.92 -6.09
CA ALA A 198 19.75 -9.66 -7.19
C ALA A 198 19.65 -8.84 -8.49
N VAL A 199 20.72 -8.83 -9.28
CA VAL A 199 20.73 -8.19 -10.59
C VAL A 199 19.91 -9.03 -11.55
N VAL A 200 18.85 -8.43 -12.11
CA VAL A 200 17.98 -9.09 -13.11
C VAL A 200 18.09 -8.48 -14.49
N ARG A 201 18.63 -7.25 -14.61
CA ARG A 201 18.90 -6.62 -15.90
C ARG A 201 20.01 -5.59 -15.79
N LEU A 202 20.89 -5.58 -16.78
CA LEU A 202 21.98 -4.63 -16.95
C LEU A 202 21.79 -3.90 -18.28
N ARG A 203 21.93 -2.58 -18.30
CA ARG A 203 21.88 -1.77 -19.53
C ARG A 203 22.92 -0.65 -19.47
N ARG A 204 23.82 -0.59 -20.45
CA ARG A 204 24.73 0.53 -20.70
C ARG A 204 24.81 0.81 -22.20
N SER A 205 24.96 2.07 -22.58
CA SER A 205 24.97 2.49 -23.99
C SER A 205 26.32 2.23 -24.69
N GLY A 206 27.40 2.09 -23.93
CA GLY A 206 28.74 1.84 -24.45
C GLY A 206 29.59 1.02 -23.48
N PRO A 207 30.85 0.71 -23.82
CA PRO A 207 31.71 -0.15 -23.00
C PRO A 207 32.18 0.50 -21.69
N ARG A 208 32.09 1.84 -21.58
CA ARG A 208 32.49 2.65 -20.41
C ARG A 208 31.37 3.58 -19.99
N GLY A 209 31.53 4.21 -18.82
CA GLY A 209 30.59 5.15 -18.24
C GLY A 209 29.53 4.48 -17.36
N ALA A 210 28.62 5.32 -16.86
CA ALA A 210 27.52 4.89 -16.01
C ALA A 210 26.56 3.94 -16.74
N GLY A 211 25.88 3.11 -15.98
CA GLY A 211 24.88 2.20 -16.50
C GLY A 211 23.70 2.02 -15.55
N ILE A 212 22.60 1.51 -16.09
CA ILE A 212 21.37 1.28 -15.36
C ILE A 212 21.26 -0.21 -15.04
N VAL A 213 21.01 -0.51 -13.78
CA VAL A 213 20.79 -1.87 -13.28
C VAL A 213 19.37 -1.97 -12.74
N ARG A 214 18.67 -3.06 -13.09
CA ARG A 214 17.41 -3.44 -12.44
C ARG A 214 17.72 -4.52 -11.41
N LEU A 215 17.37 -4.25 -10.16
CA LEU A 215 17.51 -5.18 -9.05
C LEU A 215 16.14 -5.75 -8.68
N ARG A 216 16.06 -7.07 -8.45
CA ARG A 216 14.99 -7.71 -7.68
C ARG A 216 15.37 -7.59 -6.21
N VAL A 217 14.58 -6.89 -5.41
CA VAL A 217 14.92 -6.69 -4.00
C VAL A 217 14.64 -7.95 -3.21
N LEU A 218 15.61 -8.37 -2.41
CA LEU A 218 15.53 -9.51 -1.50
C LEU A 218 15.34 -9.04 -0.05
N ALA A 219 15.98 -7.91 0.32
CA ALA A 219 15.88 -7.33 1.65
C ALA A 219 16.15 -5.82 1.65
N GLY A 220 15.80 -5.15 2.75
CA GLY A 220 16.15 -3.75 3.01
C GLY A 220 15.25 -2.69 2.36
N ALA A 221 14.38 -3.09 1.42
CA ALA A 221 13.26 -2.28 0.96
C ALA A 221 12.08 -3.20 0.59
N GLU A 222 10.86 -2.78 0.97
CA GLU A 222 9.63 -3.51 0.66
C GLU A 222 9.12 -3.10 -0.72
N VAL A 223 9.89 -3.35 -1.77
CA VAL A 223 9.54 -3.10 -3.18
C VAL A 223 10.06 -4.25 -4.03
N ALA A 224 9.30 -4.73 -5.02
CA ALA A 224 9.72 -5.91 -5.77
C ALA A 224 10.97 -5.66 -6.63
N HIS A 225 11.02 -4.51 -7.30
CA HIS A 225 12.10 -4.15 -8.20
C HIS A 225 12.51 -2.69 -8.02
N VAL A 226 13.79 -2.41 -8.23
CA VAL A 226 14.36 -1.06 -8.20
C VAL A 226 15.29 -0.85 -9.39
N ARG A 227 15.21 0.33 -10.01
CA ARG A 227 16.18 0.79 -11.00
C ARG A 227 17.25 1.61 -10.30
N VAL A 228 18.51 1.27 -10.52
CA VAL A 228 19.66 1.95 -9.94
C VAL A 228 20.52 2.45 -11.08
N GLU A 229 20.94 3.70 -11.01
CA GLU A 229 22.00 4.22 -11.87
C GLU A 229 23.31 4.08 -11.10
N LEU A 230 24.26 3.37 -11.69
CA LEU A 230 25.57 3.09 -11.12
C LEU A 230 26.62 3.77 -11.97
N ASP A 231 27.66 4.28 -11.31
CA ASP A 231 28.88 4.70 -11.98
C ASP A 231 29.59 3.49 -12.64
N GLU A 232 30.67 3.77 -13.38
CA GLU A 232 31.40 2.75 -14.14
C GLU A 232 31.98 1.63 -13.25
N GLU A 233 32.45 1.95 -12.04
CA GLU A 233 33.03 0.96 -11.14
C GLU A 233 31.95 0.07 -10.53
N ALA A 234 30.91 0.68 -9.96
CA ALA A 234 29.79 -0.02 -9.37
C ALA A 234 29.02 -0.85 -10.41
N TYR A 235 28.91 -0.37 -11.66
CA TYR A 235 28.30 -1.14 -12.75
C TYR A 235 29.10 -2.41 -13.07
N ARG A 236 30.44 -2.32 -13.10
CA ARG A 236 31.30 -3.51 -13.29
C ARG A 236 31.14 -4.52 -12.16
N ILE A 237 31.08 -4.05 -10.91
CA ILE A 237 30.79 -4.90 -9.74
C ILE A 237 29.44 -5.61 -9.92
N ALA A 238 28.41 -4.89 -10.36
CA ALA A 238 27.09 -5.47 -10.61
C ALA A 238 27.10 -6.52 -11.72
N GLY A 239 27.87 -6.29 -12.79
CA GLY A 239 28.07 -7.26 -13.87
C GLY A 239 28.70 -8.56 -13.37
N HIS A 240 29.78 -8.47 -12.59
CA HIS A 240 30.40 -9.67 -12.02
C HIS A 240 29.46 -10.40 -11.06
N ALA A 241 28.81 -9.68 -10.14
CA ALA A 241 27.87 -10.27 -9.19
C ALA A 241 26.73 -11.03 -9.90
N HIS A 242 26.22 -10.48 -11.01
CA HIS A 242 25.22 -11.14 -11.84
C HIS A 242 25.73 -12.46 -12.43
N LEU A 243 26.95 -12.48 -12.98
CA LEU A 243 27.54 -13.68 -13.58
C LEU A 243 27.80 -14.79 -12.57
N VAL A 244 28.13 -14.45 -11.32
CA VAL A 244 28.40 -15.43 -10.25
C VAL A 244 27.17 -15.73 -9.37
N GLY A 245 26.00 -15.19 -9.70
CA GLY A 245 24.76 -15.44 -8.96
C GLY A 245 24.70 -14.82 -7.57
N LEU A 246 25.49 -13.78 -7.30
CA LEU A 246 25.52 -13.11 -5.99
C LEU A 246 24.63 -11.85 -5.99
N PRO A 247 23.82 -11.64 -4.93
CA PRO A 247 23.11 -10.37 -4.76
C PRO A 247 24.06 -9.23 -4.38
N LEU A 248 23.64 -8.00 -4.67
CA LEU A 248 24.34 -6.78 -4.30
C LEU A 248 23.70 -6.15 -3.07
N ARG A 249 24.52 -5.61 -2.18
CA ARG A 249 24.13 -4.58 -1.22
C ARG A 249 24.38 -3.22 -1.85
N VAL A 250 23.40 -2.33 -1.74
CA VAL A 250 23.47 -0.96 -2.26
C VAL A 250 22.78 -0.02 -1.28
N GLU A 251 23.39 1.13 -1.03
CA GLU A 251 22.79 2.24 -0.29
C GLU A 251 22.37 3.35 -1.22
N GLY A 252 21.28 4.04 -0.90
CA GLY A 252 20.86 5.23 -1.62
C GLY A 252 19.46 5.69 -1.24
N ARG A 253 18.96 6.71 -1.93
CA ARG A 253 17.62 7.25 -1.71
C ARG A 253 16.62 6.56 -2.62
N LEU A 254 15.67 5.86 -2.03
CA LEU A 254 14.56 5.23 -2.72
C LEU A 254 13.47 6.25 -2.99
N GLU A 255 13.17 6.46 -4.27
CA GLU A 255 12.21 7.43 -4.76
C GLU A 255 11.19 6.75 -5.69
N ASN A 256 10.01 7.35 -5.79
CA ASN A 256 9.03 7.01 -6.81
C ASN A 256 9.10 8.02 -7.95
N ARG A 257 9.42 7.58 -9.17
CA ARG A 257 9.46 8.46 -10.34
C ARG A 257 8.88 7.76 -11.56
N GLY A 258 7.76 8.27 -12.07
CA GLY A 258 7.13 7.78 -13.30
C GLY A 258 6.63 6.33 -13.22
N GLY A 259 6.12 5.91 -12.05
CA GLY A 259 5.59 4.57 -11.84
C GLY A 259 6.64 3.48 -11.56
N PHE A 260 7.92 3.84 -11.54
CA PHE A 260 9.01 2.94 -11.16
C PHE A 260 9.71 3.40 -9.89
N ARG A 261 10.16 2.43 -9.10
CA ARG A 261 11.06 2.67 -7.96
C ARG A 261 12.48 2.89 -8.46
N ARG A 262 13.09 4.01 -8.08
CA ARG A 262 14.47 4.36 -8.42
C ARG A 262 15.28 4.54 -7.15
N LEU A 263 16.51 4.04 -7.16
CA LEU A 263 17.51 4.38 -6.16
C LEU A 263 18.44 5.44 -6.75
N THR A 264 18.49 6.61 -6.11
CA THR A 264 19.37 7.72 -6.47
C THR A 264 20.50 7.83 -5.45
N GLY A 265 21.65 8.39 -5.87
CA GLY A 265 22.83 8.50 -5.00
C GLY A 265 23.35 7.13 -4.54
N ALA A 266 23.34 6.15 -5.45
CA ALA A 266 23.76 4.79 -5.15
C ALA A 266 25.22 4.77 -4.68
N SER A 267 25.48 4.10 -3.57
CA SER A 267 26.81 3.97 -2.96
C SER A 267 26.94 2.64 -2.23
N GLN A 268 28.15 2.33 -1.78
CA GLN A 268 28.44 1.08 -1.03
C GLN A 268 28.01 -0.18 -1.79
N VAL A 269 28.28 -0.22 -3.09
CA VAL A 269 27.91 -1.36 -3.96
C VAL A 269 28.87 -2.51 -3.74
N ALA A 270 28.38 -3.58 -3.11
CA ALA A 270 29.19 -4.75 -2.80
C ALA A 270 28.40 -6.06 -2.96
N PRO A 271 29.00 -7.13 -3.52
CA PRO A 271 28.39 -8.46 -3.50
C PRO A 271 28.19 -8.97 -2.07
N VAL A 272 27.10 -9.69 -1.82
CA VAL A 272 26.76 -10.29 -0.52
C VAL A 272 26.69 -11.79 -0.68
N GLN A 273 27.33 -12.52 0.23
CA GLN A 273 27.21 -13.97 0.30
C GLN A 273 25.81 -14.36 0.79
N VAL A 274 25.18 -15.30 0.09
CA VAL A 274 23.93 -15.94 0.49
C VAL A 274 24.17 -17.44 0.63
N ASP A 275 23.27 -18.13 1.34
CA ASP A 275 23.34 -19.58 1.40
C ASP A 275 23.17 -20.22 0.01
N GLU A 276 23.60 -21.48 -0.10
CA GLU A 276 23.64 -22.22 -1.35
C GLU A 276 22.25 -22.41 -1.97
N ALA A 277 21.22 -22.63 -1.15
CA ALA A 277 19.85 -22.79 -1.60
C ALA A 277 19.27 -21.51 -2.21
N GLU A 278 19.54 -20.35 -1.62
CA GLU A 278 19.12 -19.06 -2.14
C GLU A 278 19.93 -18.69 -3.39
N ARG A 279 21.23 -19.00 -3.41
CA ARG A 279 22.08 -18.84 -4.59
C ARG A 279 21.55 -19.64 -5.78
N ASP A 280 21.20 -20.90 -5.58
CA ASP A 280 20.70 -21.78 -6.64
C ASP A 280 19.33 -21.30 -7.17
N ARG A 281 18.45 -20.80 -6.29
CA ARG A 281 17.19 -20.14 -6.70
C ARG A 281 17.44 -18.90 -7.55
N LEU A 282 18.44 -18.09 -7.19
CA LEU A 282 18.82 -16.89 -7.95
C LEU A 282 19.41 -17.28 -9.31
N MET A 283 20.24 -18.32 -9.38
CA MET A 283 20.80 -18.84 -10.63
C MET A 283 19.73 -19.41 -11.55
N LYS A 284 18.74 -20.13 -11.01
CA LYS A 284 17.59 -20.59 -11.80
C LYS A 284 16.77 -19.44 -12.35
N ALA A 285 16.46 -18.43 -11.52
CA ALA A 285 15.74 -17.24 -11.97
C ALA A 285 16.54 -16.42 -12.99
N LEU A 286 17.88 -16.48 -12.95
CA LEU A 286 18.74 -15.87 -13.96
C LEU A 286 18.59 -16.57 -15.31
N GLN A 287 18.66 -17.92 -15.34
CA GLN A 287 18.49 -18.72 -16.56
C GLN A 287 17.14 -18.46 -17.23
N GLU A 288 16.04 -18.44 -16.47
CA GLU A 288 14.70 -18.14 -16.99
C GLU A 288 14.61 -16.74 -17.66
N ASN A 289 15.43 -15.77 -17.24
CA ASN A 289 15.50 -14.44 -17.88
C ASN A 289 16.42 -14.41 -19.11
N VAL A 290 17.38 -15.33 -19.21
CA VAL A 290 18.25 -15.51 -20.39
C VAL A 290 17.49 -16.22 -21.52
N ASP A 291 16.59 -17.15 -21.20
CA ASP A 291 15.73 -17.81 -22.21
C ASP A 291 14.79 -16.80 -22.90
N PHE A 292 14.35 -15.76 -22.18
CA PHE A 292 13.61 -14.62 -22.76
C PHE A 292 14.48 -13.75 -23.70
N PHE A 293 15.80 -13.90 -23.65
CA PHE A 293 16.76 -13.17 -24.48
C PHE A 293 16.88 -13.80 -25.88
N GLU A 294 16.73 -15.13 -26.02
CA GLU A 294 16.72 -15.80 -27.33
C GLU A 294 15.46 -15.43 -28.14
N GLU A 295 14.31 -15.27 -27.49
CA GLU A 295 13.05 -14.91 -28.16
C GLU A 295 13.03 -13.44 -28.64
N ALA A 296 13.76 -12.54 -27.97
CA ALA A 296 13.86 -11.13 -28.34
C ALA A 296 14.95 -10.82 -29.38
N CYS A 297 15.94 -11.71 -29.56
CA CYS A 297 16.98 -11.56 -30.58
C CYS A 297 16.63 -12.22 -31.93
N ALA A 298 15.54 -13.00 -32.00
CA ALA A 298 15.05 -13.61 -33.25
C ALA A 298 14.00 -12.75 -33.99
N GLY A 299 13.66 -11.57 -33.46
CA GLY A 299 12.58 -10.72 -33.98
C GLY A 299 13.07 -9.41 -34.57
N GLU A 300 13.98 -9.43 -35.54
CA GLU A 300 14.24 -8.32 -36.48
C GLU A 300 15.12 -8.80 -37.66
N GLU A 301 14.57 -9.68 -38.49
CA GLU A 301 14.91 -9.75 -39.92
C GLU A 301 13.64 -9.46 -40.73
N ALA A 302 13.40 -8.18 -41.00
CA ALA A 302 12.69 -7.64 -42.18
C ALA A 302 12.83 -6.11 -42.22
#